data_AF-A0A948P316-F1
#
_entry.id   AF-A0A948P316-F1
#
_cell.length_a   1.000
_cell.length_b   1.000
_cell.length_c   1.000
_cell.angle_alpha   90.00
_cell.angle_beta   90.00
_cell.angle_gamma   90.00
#
_symmetry.space_group_name_H-M   'P 1'
#
loop_
_entity.id
_entity.type
_entity.pdbx_description
1 polymer ?
#
loop_
_entity_poly.entity_id
_entity_poly.type
_entity_poly.pdbx_seq_one_letter_code
_entity_poly.pdbx_strand_id
1 'polypeptide(L)'
;MAPILKDSLQTIQTYRKMNPHYTELLDILEEILILREEYRRRMKGESFPVEEKLIAAKMAGGFPLVDFSSLGCDLTEPKEYFLALLGIAEKRDPGETVEMARKIRNGEILFHDLIYESFNPLPDEEEAAEEEEDASFDLVELFIEESLRPALEQVVARHGDAVTKADWSEGYCPICGREPKIGEIRDEEATRYLFCNQCGFQWSFRRIRCPFCGNEEQQTLAYFTIEGDERYRVDVCNACKRYIKIVDFRETNRKADMDVEDIATLHLDMLANDEGYD
;
A
#
# COMPACT_ATOMS: atom_id res chain seq x y z
N MET A 1 8.95 17.90 -2.96
CA MET A 1 9.15 16.57 -2.36
C MET A 1 9.67 16.61 -0.93
N ALA A 2 10.77 17.31 -0.60
CA ALA A 2 11.06 17.68 0.80
C ALA A 2 9.85 18.29 1.58
N PRO A 3 8.95 19.09 0.96
CA PRO A 3 7.70 19.49 1.59
C PRO A 3 6.75 18.34 1.92
N ILE A 4 6.68 17.27 1.09
CA ILE A 4 5.76 16.14 1.31
C ILE A 4 6.12 15.40 2.60
N LEU A 5 7.40 15.01 2.77
CA LEU A 5 7.83 14.38 4.02
C LEU A 5 7.57 15.27 5.22
N LYS A 6 7.86 16.58 5.12
CA LYS A 6 7.61 17.52 6.22
C LYS A 6 6.13 17.56 6.60
N ASP A 7 5.24 17.60 5.62
CA ASP A 7 3.79 17.62 5.82
C ASP A 7 3.30 16.29 6.43
N SER A 8 3.84 15.15 5.99
CA SER A 8 3.56 13.83 6.58
C SER A 8 4.00 13.76 8.04
N LEU A 9 5.22 14.20 8.36
CA LEU A 9 5.73 14.21 9.74
C LEU A 9 4.90 15.15 10.64
N GLN A 10 4.44 16.28 10.12
CA GLN A 10 3.55 17.17 10.86
C GLN A 10 2.17 16.55 11.08
N THR A 11 1.67 15.78 10.12
CA THR A 11 0.43 15.01 10.24
C THR A 11 0.57 13.93 11.31
N ILE A 12 1.65 13.15 11.29
CA ILE A 12 1.99 12.14 12.31
C ILE A 12 2.01 12.76 13.71
N GLN A 13 2.67 13.91 13.89
CA GLN A 13 2.69 14.62 15.18
C GLN A 13 1.30 15.05 15.67
N THR A 14 0.41 15.42 14.74
CA THR A 14 -0.98 15.74 15.07
C THR A 14 -1.72 14.49 15.54
N TYR A 15 -1.59 13.37 14.82
CA TYR A 15 -2.27 12.11 15.14
C TYR A 15 -1.78 11.49 16.43
N ARG A 16 -0.48 11.55 16.76
CA ARG A 16 0.04 11.10 18.06
C ARG A 16 -0.64 11.79 19.24
N LYS A 17 -0.91 13.10 19.11
CA LYS A 17 -1.58 13.87 20.17
C LYS A 17 -3.06 13.52 20.31
N MET A 18 -3.72 13.26 19.17
CA MET A 18 -5.16 12.99 19.13
C MET A 18 -5.48 11.53 19.48
N ASN A 19 -4.61 10.60 19.07
CA ASN A 19 -4.83 9.15 19.17
C ASN A 19 -3.59 8.47 19.80
N PRO A 20 -3.41 8.57 21.13
CA PRO A 20 -2.23 8.02 21.81
C PRO A 20 -2.02 6.52 21.59
N HIS A 21 -3.09 5.77 21.32
CA HIS A 21 -3.05 4.33 21.07
C HIS A 21 -2.30 3.94 19.79
N TYR A 22 -2.15 4.84 18.81
CA TYR A 22 -1.39 4.58 17.58
C TYR A 22 0.08 5.03 17.65
N THR A 23 0.55 5.55 18.79
CA THR A 23 1.86 6.21 18.88
C THR A 23 2.99 5.31 18.40
N GLU A 24 3.02 4.05 18.83
CA GLU A 24 4.09 3.12 18.46
C GLU A 24 4.13 2.83 16.96
N LEU A 25 2.97 2.60 16.33
CA LEU A 25 2.86 2.38 14.89
C LEU A 25 3.20 3.65 14.10
N LEU A 26 2.80 4.81 14.60
CA LEU A 26 3.16 6.11 14.03
C LEU A 26 4.65 6.43 14.17
N ASP A 27 5.32 5.93 15.22
CA ASP A 27 6.78 6.01 15.38
C ASP A 27 7.48 5.15 14.33
N ILE A 28 7.01 3.91 14.11
CA ILE A 28 7.52 3.04 13.03
C ILE A 28 7.33 3.71 11.67
N LEU A 29 6.13 4.23 11.38
CA LEU A 29 5.83 4.90 10.13
C LEU A 29 6.73 6.13 9.92
N GLU A 30 6.97 6.94 10.96
CA GLU A 30 7.89 8.08 10.87
C GLU A 30 9.30 7.62 10.47
N GLU A 31 9.83 6.57 11.11
CA GLU A 31 11.15 6.00 10.76
C GLU A 31 11.18 5.50 9.31
N ILE A 32 10.13 4.79 8.87
CA ILE A 32 9.99 4.30 7.48
C ILE A 32 9.98 5.48 6.50
N LEU A 33 9.16 6.50 6.72
CA LEU A 33 9.03 7.64 5.80
C LEU A 33 10.32 8.46 5.68
N ILE A 34 11.07 8.61 6.78
CA ILE A 34 12.39 9.24 6.78
C ILE A 34 13.36 8.42 5.92
N LEU A 35 13.44 7.10 6.16
CA LEU A 35 14.32 6.21 5.41
C LEU A 35 13.92 6.13 3.94
N ARG A 36 12.61 6.11 3.64
CA ARG A 36 12.05 6.15 2.28
C ARG A 36 12.54 7.37 1.51
N GLU A 37 12.49 8.58 2.11
CA GLU A 37 12.98 9.81 1.47
C GLU A 37 14.51 9.80 1.28
N GLU A 38 15.27 9.21 2.21
CA GLU A 38 16.71 9.04 2.03
C GLU A 38 17.02 8.17 0.80
N TYR A 39 16.39 6.99 0.71
CA TYR A 39 16.59 6.08 -0.41
C TYR A 39 16.04 6.65 -1.72
N ARG A 40 14.88 7.32 -1.70
CA ARG A 40 14.33 8.02 -2.88
C ARG A 40 15.32 9.02 -3.48
N ARG A 41 16.12 9.71 -2.66
CA ARG A 41 17.15 10.66 -3.13
C ARG A 41 18.43 9.99 -3.59
N ARG A 42 18.76 8.84 -2.99
CA ARG A 42 20.00 8.08 -3.25
C ARG A 42 19.88 7.19 -4.48
N MET A 43 18.73 6.53 -4.63
CA MET A 43 18.47 5.56 -5.69
C MET A 43 18.55 6.23 -7.06
N LYS A 44 19.35 5.65 -7.95
CA LYS A 44 19.53 6.13 -9.34
C LYS A 44 19.28 5.05 -10.37
N GLY A 45 19.23 3.79 -9.94
CA GLY A 45 18.91 2.68 -10.80
C GLY A 45 17.48 2.76 -11.30
N GLU A 46 17.27 2.23 -12.50
CA GLU A 46 15.94 1.99 -13.05
C GLU A 46 15.60 0.51 -12.84
N SER A 47 15.17 0.17 -11.62
CA SER A 47 14.79 -1.21 -11.27
C SER A 47 13.63 -1.74 -12.10
N PHE A 48 12.73 -0.84 -12.51
CA PHE A 48 11.48 -1.17 -13.21
C PHE A 48 11.36 -0.37 -14.53
N PRO A 49 12.10 -0.76 -15.58
CA PRO A 49 12.01 -0.07 -16.87
C PRO A 49 10.63 -0.26 -17.49
N VAL A 50 10.05 0.83 -18.00
CA VAL A 50 8.75 0.81 -18.69
C VAL A 50 8.95 1.11 -20.17
N GLU A 51 8.47 0.21 -21.03
CA GLU A 51 8.45 0.45 -22.48
C GLU A 51 7.34 1.46 -22.84
N GLU A 52 7.70 2.74 -22.99
CA GLU A 52 6.73 3.83 -23.22
C GLU A 52 5.76 3.58 -24.39
N LYS A 53 6.24 2.98 -25.48
CA LYS A 53 5.41 2.62 -26.65
C LYS A 53 4.28 1.64 -26.32
N LEU A 54 4.40 0.87 -25.22
CA LEU A 54 3.42 -0.12 -24.78
C LEU A 54 2.42 0.46 -23.78
N ILE A 55 2.65 1.65 -23.21
CA ILE A 55 1.78 2.24 -22.17
C ILE A 55 0.32 2.27 -22.63
N ALA A 56 0.05 2.83 -23.82
CA ALA A 56 -1.32 2.94 -24.32
C ALA A 56 -1.98 1.56 -24.52
N ALA A 57 -1.24 0.57 -25.03
CA ALA A 57 -1.74 -0.79 -25.22
C ALA A 57 -2.00 -1.49 -23.89
N LYS A 58 -1.10 -1.34 -22.91
CA LYS A 58 -1.26 -1.87 -21.55
C LYS A 58 -2.49 -1.27 -20.86
N MET A 59 -2.64 0.05 -20.88
CA MET A 59 -3.79 0.73 -20.27
C MET A 59 -5.11 0.30 -20.91
N ALA A 60 -5.18 0.23 -22.24
CA ALA A 60 -6.38 -0.23 -22.95
C ALA A 60 -6.70 -1.72 -22.71
N GLY A 61 -5.67 -2.53 -22.44
CA GLY A 61 -5.80 -3.97 -22.18
C GLY A 61 -5.97 -4.33 -20.70
N GLY A 62 -5.99 -3.35 -19.78
CA GLY A 62 -6.08 -3.62 -18.35
C GLY A 62 -4.78 -4.18 -17.74
N PHE A 63 -3.60 -3.95 -18.33
CA PHE A 63 -2.34 -4.46 -17.80
C PHE A 63 -1.54 -3.39 -17.04
N PRO A 64 -0.94 -3.73 -15.88
CA PRO A 64 -0.08 -2.79 -15.16
C PRO A 64 1.20 -2.47 -15.94
N LEU A 65 1.77 -1.28 -15.69
CA LEU A 65 3.00 -0.84 -16.34
C LEU A 65 4.20 -1.73 -15.99
N VAL A 66 4.36 -2.04 -14.71
CA VAL A 66 5.40 -2.92 -14.18
C VAL A 66 4.88 -4.36 -14.21
N ASP A 67 5.69 -5.25 -14.77
CA ASP A 67 5.41 -6.68 -14.83
C ASP A 67 6.40 -7.43 -13.94
N PHE A 68 5.91 -7.91 -12.80
CA PHE A 68 6.71 -8.69 -11.85
C PHE A 68 6.83 -10.17 -12.24
N SER A 69 6.08 -10.65 -13.24
CA SER A 69 6.19 -12.04 -13.72
C SER A 69 7.46 -12.27 -14.55
N SER A 70 8.01 -11.20 -15.14
CA SER A 70 9.27 -11.20 -15.87
C SER A 70 10.37 -10.52 -15.03
N LEU A 71 10.82 -11.14 -13.93
CA LEU A 71 11.85 -10.57 -13.06
C LEU A 71 13.26 -10.56 -13.70
N GLY A 72 13.42 -9.80 -14.78
CA GLY A 72 14.69 -9.25 -15.23
C GLY A 72 15.06 -7.93 -14.53
N CYS A 73 14.34 -7.59 -13.45
CA CYS A 73 14.50 -6.34 -12.71
C CYS A 73 15.74 -6.35 -11.81
N ASP A 74 16.49 -5.25 -11.81
CA ASP A 74 17.58 -5.06 -10.86
C ASP A 74 17.04 -4.67 -9.48
N LEU A 75 17.01 -5.64 -8.58
CA LEU A 75 16.56 -5.50 -7.20
C LEU A 75 17.69 -5.16 -6.22
N THR A 76 18.86 -4.73 -6.70
CA THR A 76 20.01 -4.42 -5.82
C THR A 76 19.69 -3.27 -4.85
N GLU A 77 19.21 -2.12 -5.36
CA GLU A 77 18.86 -0.98 -4.51
C GLU A 77 17.63 -1.26 -3.60
N PRO A 78 16.53 -1.88 -4.09
CA PRO A 78 15.44 -2.35 -3.23
C PRO A 78 15.90 -3.31 -2.12
N LYS A 79 16.81 -4.26 -2.42
CA LYS A 79 17.38 -5.17 -1.41
C LYS A 79 18.15 -4.42 -0.32
N GLU A 80 18.97 -3.43 -0.70
CA GLU A 80 19.66 -2.59 0.28
C GLU A 80 18.67 -1.84 1.17
N TYR A 81 17.58 -1.33 0.58
CA TYR A 81 16.54 -0.64 1.33
C TYR A 81 15.82 -1.58 2.30
N PHE A 82 15.44 -2.78 1.85
CA PHE A 82 14.86 -3.81 2.69
C PHE A 82 15.74 -4.14 3.92
N LEU A 83 17.05 -4.33 3.70
CA LEU A 83 17.99 -4.59 4.80
C LEU A 83 18.09 -3.41 5.78
N ALA A 84 17.88 -2.18 5.34
CA ALA A 84 17.83 -1.02 6.21
C ALA A 84 16.48 -0.90 6.95
N LEU A 85 15.37 -1.28 6.32
CA LEU A 85 14.05 -1.39 6.97
C LEU A 85 14.07 -2.42 8.10
N LEU A 86 14.68 -3.59 7.90
CA LEU A 86 14.85 -4.59 8.97
C LEU A 86 15.57 -4.02 10.21
N GLY A 87 16.47 -3.05 10.04
CA GLY A 87 17.11 -2.35 11.16
C GLY A 87 16.18 -1.45 11.98
N ILE A 88 15.02 -1.05 11.44
CA ILE A 88 13.96 -0.37 12.20
C ILE A 88 13.26 -1.37 13.11
N ALA A 89 12.99 -2.58 12.62
CA ALA A 89 12.36 -3.64 13.39
C ALA A 89 13.31 -4.26 14.43
N GLU A 90 14.62 -4.31 14.19
CA GLU A 90 15.62 -4.80 15.16
C GLU A 90 15.52 -4.11 16.53
N LYS A 91 15.08 -2.85 16.58
CA LYS A 91 14.87 -2.10 17.83
C LYS A 91 13.74 -2.67 18.70
N ARG A 92 12.82 -3.43 18.10
CA ARG A 92 11.58 -3.94 18.69
C ARG A 92 11.64 -5.46 18.83
N ASP A 93 12.04 -6.14 17.76
CA ASP A 93 12.35 -7.56 17.74
C ASP A 93 13.71 -7.84 17.06
N PRO A 94 14.80 -7.91 17.83
CA PRO A 94 16.14 -8.11 17.31
C PRO A 94 16.45 -9.55 16.89
N GLY A 95 15.67 -10.55 17.31
CA GLY A 95 16.01 -11.96 17.08
C GLY A 95 15.81 -12.36 15.63
N GLU A 96 14.57 -12.26 15.17
CA GLU A 96 14.16 -12.76 13.86
C GLU A 96 14.67 -11.88 12.72
N THR A 97 14.58 -10.56 12.89
CA THR A 97 14.97 -9.57 11.88
C THR A 97 16.48 -9.63 11.55
N VAL A 98 17.32 -9.84 12.56
CA VAL A 98 18.78 -10.00 12.39
C VAL A 98 19.10 -11.32 11.68
N GLU A 99 18.41 -12.40 12.03
CA GLU A 99 18.60 -13.69 11.37
C GLU A 99 18.19 -13.63 9.89
N MET A 100 17.06 -13.00 9.58
CA MET A 100 16.60 -12.79 8.21
C MET A 100 17.60 -11.94 7.42
N ALA A 101 18.06 -10.81 7.97
CA ALA A 101 19.06 -9.97 7.34
C ALA A 101 20.37 -10.75 7.08
N ARG A 102 20.81 -11.60 8.01
CA ARG A 102 21.98 -12.48 7.86
C ARG A 102 21.77 -13.48 6.71
N LYS A 103 20.64 -14.19 6.69
CA LYS A 103 20.29 -15.17 5.65
C LYS A 103 20.29 -14.52 4.26
N ILE A 104 19.72 -13.33 4.12
CA ILE A 104 19.66 -12.58 2.86
C ILE A 104 21.04 -12.07 2.39
N ARG A 105 21.90 -11.65 3.32
CA ARG A 105 23.29 -11.24 3.01
C ARG A 105 24.15 -12.42 2.59
N ASN A 106 23.96 -13.58 3.22
CA ASN A 106 24.68 -14.81 2.90
C ASN A 106 24.16 -15.51 1.64
N GLY A 107 23.02 -15.09 1.10
CA GLY A 107 22.37 -15.75 -0.04
C GLY A 107 21.66 -17.06 0.32
N GLU A 108 21.37 -17.28 1.62
CA GLU A 108 20.54 -18.39 2.11
C GLU A 108 19.06 -18.13 1.76
N ILE A 109 18.64 -16.86 1.74
CA ILE A 109 17.35 -16.39 1.23
C ILE A 109 17.63 -15.45 0.05
N LEU A 110 16.98 -15.71 -1.09
CA LEU A 110 17.06 -14.84 -2.25
C LEU A 110 15.96 -13.77 -2.13
N PHE A 111 16.36 -12.51 -2.04
CA PHE A 111 15.42 -11.39 -1.93
C PHE A 111 14.44 -11.33 -3.11
N HIS A 112 14.88 -11.75 -4.29
CA HIS A 112 14.03 -11.89 -5.47
C HIS A 112 12.85 -12.84 -5.24
N ASP A 113 13.07 -13.95 -4.54
CA ASP A 113 12.04 -14.96 -4.29
C ASP A 113 10.99 -14.39 -3.31
N LEU A 114 11.42 -13.65 -2.29
CA LEU A 114 10.52 -12.93 -1.39
C LEU A 114 9.60 -11.94 -2.14
N ILE A 115 10.16 -11.18 -3.09
CA ILE A 115 9.35 -10.29 -3.94
C ILE A 115 8.39 -11.11 -4.79
N TYR A 116 8.85 -12.16 -5.45
CA TYR A 116 8.01 -12.99 -6.32
C TYR A 116 6.83 -13.60 -5.56
N GLU A 117 7.09 -14.17 -4.39
CA GLU A 117 6.09 -14.77 -3.49
C GLU A 117 5.07 -13.73 -3.04
N SER A 118 5.52 -12.52 -2.68
CA SER A 118 4.63 -11.44 -2.27
C SER A 118 3.64 -11.04 -3.37
N PHE A 119 4.03 -11.09 -4.65
CA PHE A 119 3.12 -10.77 -5.79
C PHE A 119 2.33 -11.97 -6.31
N ASN A 120 2.71 -13.18 -5.92
CA ASN A 120 2.09 -14.43 -6.37
C ASN A 120 1.85 -15.32 -5.14
N PRO A 121 1.00 -14.89 -4.20
CA PRO A 121 0.67 -15.73 -3.05
C PRO A 121 0.10 -17.04 -3.58
N LEU A 122 0.65 -18.15 -3.10
CA LEU A 122 0.08 -19.45 -3.39
C LEU A 122 -1.32 -19.47 -2.79
N PRO A 123 -2.34 -19.97 -3.52
CA PRO A 123 -3.66 -20.13 -2.92
C PRO A 123 -3.51 -21.02 -1.69
N ASP A 124 -3.94 -20.52 -0.53
CA ASP A 124 -3.82 -21.21 0.74
C ASP A 124 -4.30 -22.65 0.57
N GLU A 125 -3.38 -23.61 0.70
CA GLU A 125 -3.75 -25.01 0.85
C GLU A 125 -4.52 -25.10 2.17
N GLU A 126 -5.85 -25.18 2.06
CA GLU A 126 -6.84 -25.51 3.09
C GLU A 126 -6.29 -25.66 4.53
N GLU A 127 -6.71 -24.74 5.43
CA GLU A 127 -6.60 -24.89 6.89
C GLU A 127 -5.16 -25.05 7.43
N ALA A 128 -4.31 -24.03 7.29
CA ALA A 128 -3.33 -23.78 8.33
C ALA A 128 -4.09 -23.15 9.51
N ALA A 129 -3.93 -23.74 10.69
CA ALA A 129 -4.61 -23.35 11.91
C ALA A 129 -4.52 -21.84 12.18
N GLU A 130 -5.49 -21.32 12.94
CA GLU A 130 -5.37 -20.08 13.72
C GLU A 130 -4.15 -20.19 14.67
N GLU A 131 -2.95 -20.22 14.13
CA GLU A 131 -1.75 -19.84 14.84
C GLU A 131 -1.79 -18.32 14.88
N GLU A 132 -1.63 -17.74 16.08
CA GLU A 132 -1.44 -16.30 16.22
C GLU A 132 -0.39 -15.87 15.19
N GLU A 133 -0.80 -15.16 14.13
CA GLU A 133 0.13 -14.55 13.18
C GLU A 133 1.13 -13.76 14.03
N ASP A 134 2.39 -14.22 14.03
CA ASP A 134 3.42 -13.55 14.80
C ASP A 134 3.48 -12.12 14.28
N ALA A 135 3.32 -11.12 15.16
CA ALA A 135 3.34 -9.71 14.77
C ALA A 135 4.67 -9.32 14.08
N SER A 136 5.71 -10.16 14.19
CA SER A 136 6.95 -10.06 13.42
C SER A 136 6.75 -10.36 11.92
N PHE A 137 5.87 -11.28 11.55
CA PHE A 137 5.59 -11.70 10.17
C PHE A 137 4.92 -10.57 9.39
N ASP A 138 3.92 -9.92 9.97
CA ASP A 138 3.21 -8.76 9.38
C ASP A 138 4.15 -7.60 9.06
N LEU A 139 5.12 -7.35 9.95
CA LEU A 139 6.07 -6.25 9.78
C LEU A 139 7.09 -6.54 8.68
N VAL A 140 7.51 -7.80 8.54
CA VAL A 140 8.39 -8.23 7.45
C VAL A 140 7.68 -8.12 6.11
N GLU A 141 6.42 -8.56 6.01
CA GLU A 141 5.63 -8.42 4.79
C GLU A 141 5.47 -6.95 4.40
N LEU A 142 5.12 -6.09 5.37
CA LEU A 142 5.08 -4.64 5.16
C LEU A 142 6.43 -4.12 4.62
N PHE A 143 7.56 -4.60 5.13
CA PHE A 143 8.87 -4.18 4.66
C PHE A 143 9.22 -4.72 3.28
N ILE A 144 8.75 -5.92 2.92
CA ILE A 144 8.89 -6.48 1.57
C ILE A 144 8.17 -5.56 0.59
N GLU A 145 6.92 -5.20 0.87
CA GLU A 145 6.19 -4.22 0.04
C GLU A 145 6.92 -2.86 0.03
N GLU A 146 7.19 -2.29 1.20
CA GLU A 146 7.83 -0.99 1.32
C GLU A 146 9.19 -0.92 0.59
N SER A 147 9.94 -2.02 0.53
CA SER A 147 11.26 -2.08 -0.11
C SER A 147 11.26 -1.68 -1.59
N LEU A 148 10.13 -1.84 -2.30
CA LEU A 148 10.02 -1.44 -3.71
C LEU A 148 9.49 -0.01 -3.87
N ARG A 149 8.93 0.60 -2.82
CA ARG A 149 8.24 1.89 -2.87
C ARG A 149 9.09 3.01 -3.48
N PRO A 150 10.37 3.23 -3.11
CA PRO A 150 11.15 4.31 -3.71
C PRO A 150 11.41 4.13 -5.20
N ALA A 151 11.64 2.89 -5.66
CA ALA A 151 11.88 2.58 -7.06
C ALA A 151 10.59 2.70 -7.89
N LEU A 152 9.46 2.24 -7.36
CA LEU A 152 8.16 2.38 -8.02
C LEU A 152 7.66 3.82 -8.04
N GLU A 153 7.99 4.64 -7.03
CA GLU A 153 7.69 6.08 -7.06
C GLU A 153 8.43 6.81 -8.20
N GLN A 154 9.59 6.30 -8.67
CA GLN A 154 10.21 6.82 -9.87
C GLN A 154 9.39 6.52 -11.13
N VAL A 155 8.81 5.31 -11.21
CA VAL A 155 7.89 4.94 -12.30
C VAL A 155 6.67 5.85 -12.28
N VAL A 156 6.09 6.10 -11.11
CA VAL A 156 4.97 7.03 -10.92
C VAL A 156 5.36 8.45 -11.36
N ALA A 157 6.53 8.94 -10.94
CA ALA A 157 6.99 10.29 -11.30
C ALA A 157 7.20 10.46 -12.82
N ARG A 158 7.63 9.41 -13.53
CA ARG A 158 7.88 9.44 -14.97
C ARG A 158 6.62 9.21 -15.81
N HIS A 159 5.74 8.31 -15.39
CA HIS A 159 4.64 7.80 -16.22
C HIS A 159 3.24 8.04 -15.65
N GLY A 160 3.13 8.54 -14.42
CA GLY A 160 1.85 8.78 -13.74
C GLY A 160 0.90 9.66 -14.54
N ASP A 161 1.38 10.75 -15.14
CA ASP A 161 0.57 11.64 -15.97
C ASP A 161 -0.04 10.95 -17.19
N ALA A 162 0.67 9.99 -17.79
CA ALA A 162 0.16 9.21 -18.92
C ALA A 162 -0.92 8.23 -18.47
N VAL A 163 -0.74 7.63 -17.30
CA VAL A 163 -1.70 6.71 -16.69
C VAL A 163 -2.96 7.43 -16.23
N THR A 164 -2.85 8.62 -15.61
CA THR A 164 -4.01 9.43 -15.19
C THR A 164 -4.86 9.89 -16.38
N LYS A 165 -4.25 10.07 -17.55
CA LYS A 165 -4.97 10.41 -18.79
C LYS A 165 -5.61 9.20 -19.46
N ALA A 166 -5.27 7.98 -19.03
CA ALA A 166 -5.91 6.78 -19.50
C ALA A 166 -7.22 6.54 -18.74
N ASP A 167 -8.21 5.96 -19.42
CA ASP A 167 -9.49 5.57 -18.83
C ASP A 167 -9.35 4.21 -18.11
N TRP A 168 -8.51 4.19 -17.07
CA TRP A 168 -8.25 2.97 -16.30
C TRP A 168 -9.49 2.57 -15.52
N SER A 169 -9.96 1.34 -15.73
CA SER A 169 -11.21 0.86 -15.13
C SER A 169 -11.04 -0.37 -14.24
N GLU A 170 -9.81 -0.84 -14.05
CA GLU A 170 -9.53 -1.97 -13.17
C GLU A 170 -9.40 -1.55 -11.71
N GLY A 171 -9.74 -2.47 -10.82
CA GLY A 171 -9.74 -2.21 -9.38
C GLY A 171 -8.35 -2.25 -8.73
N TYR A 172 -7.35 -2.80 -9.41
CA TYR A 172 -5.95 -2.80 -8.98
C TYR A 172 -5.15 -1.66 -9.59
N CYS A 173 -3.96 -1.43 -9.04
CA CYS A 173 -3.07 -0.35 -9.41
C CYS A 173 -2.57 -0.48 -10.87
N PRO A 174 -2.76 0.55 -11.72
CA PRO A 174 -2.25 0.54 -13.09
C PRO A 174 -0.72 0.57 -13.21
N ILE A 175 0.00 0.87 -12.13
CA ILE A 175 1.46 0.95 -12.14
C ILE A 175 2.05 -0.42 -11.81
N CYS A 176 1.68 -1.01 -10.68
CA CYS A 176 2.33 -2.21 -10.14
C CYS A 176 1.42 -3.42 -10.00
N GLY A 177 0.12 -3.31 -10.29
CA GLY A 177 -0.81 -4.43 -10.22
C GLY A 177 -1.32 -4.78 -8.82
N ARG A 178 -0.80 -4.14 -7.75
CA ARG A 178 -1.29 -4.34 -6.39
C ARG A 178 -2.71 -3.84 -6.19
N GLU A 179 -3.41 -4.49 -5.27
CA GLU A 179 -4.70 -4.05 -4.78
C GLU A 179 -4.60 -2.71 -4.03
N PRO A 180 -5.70 -1.94 -3.96
CA PRO A 180 -5.73 -0.69 -3.21
C PRO A 180 -5.72 -0.96 -1.70
N LYS A 181 -4.92 -0.22 -0.94
CA LYS A 181 -4.85 -0.34 0.53
C LYS A 181 -5.95 0.48 1.22
N ILE A 182 -6.17 1.69 0.72
CA ILE A 182 -7.14 2.66 1.26
C ILE A 182 -7.63 3.55 0.11
N GLY A 183 -8.75 4.24 0.27
CA GLY A 183 -9.23 5.21 -0.70
C GLY A 183 -9.66 6.55 -0.09
N GLU A 184 -9.95 7.50 -0.95
CA GLU A 184 -10.43 8.84 -0.58
C GLU A 184 -11.61 9.22 -1.47
N ILE A 185 -12.61 9.92 -0.91
CA ILE A 185 -13.60 10.65 -1.68
C ILE A 185 -13.15 12.10 -1.84
N ARG A 186 -13.06 12.53 -3.09
CA ARG A 186 -12.68 13.90 -3.45
C ARG A 186 -13.85 14.59 -4.12
N ASP A 187 -13.68 15.91 -4.28
CA ASP A 187 -14.54 16.80 -5.08
C ASP A 187 -16.05 16.80 -4.77
N GLU A 188 -16.74 17.77 -5.36
CA GLU A 188 -18.19 17.93 -5.19
C GLU A 188 -18.97 16.76 -5.81
N GLU A 189 -18.40 16.11 -6.83
CA GLU A 189 -18.99 14.94 -7.50
C GLU A 189 -18.79 13.64 -6.70
N ALA A 190 -18.08 13.72 -5.57
CA ALA A 190 -17.77 12.61 -4.68
C ALA A 190 -16.97 11.51 -5.40
N THR A 191 -16.03 11.89 -6.26
CA THR A 191 -15.20 10.95 -7.00
C THR A 191 -14.36 10.11 -6.03
N ARG A 192 -14.43 8.79 -6.19
CA ARG A 192 -13.62 7.85 -5.41
C ARG A 192 -12.25 7.71 -6.05
N TYR A 193 -11.21 7.90 -5.24
CA TYR A 193 -9.84 7.60 -5.57
C TYR A 193 -9.35 6.45 -4.71
N LEU A 194 -8.62 5.53 -5.33
CA LEU A 194 -7.94 4.44 -4.65
C LEU A 194 -6.45 4.80 -4.49
N PHE A 195 -5.81 4.27 -3.45
CA PHE A 195 -4.38 4.46 -3.18
C PHE A 195 -3.67 3.13 -3.04
N CYS A 196 -2.52 3.02 -3.70
CA CYS A 196 -1.65 1.86 -3.64
C CYS A 196 -0.49 2.12 -2.67
N ASN A 197 -0.39 1.36 -1.58
CA ASN A 197 0.71 1.46 -0.62
C ASN A 197 2.08 1.08 -1.25
N GLN A 198 2.07 0.23 -2.27
CA GLN A 198 3.27 -0.32 -2.89
C GLN A 198 4.02 0.70 -3.75
N CYS A 199 3.31 1.53 -4.52
CA CYS A 199 3.93 2.52 -5.42
C CYS A 199 3.52 3.97 -5.13
N GLY A 200 2.53 4.19 -4.26
CA GLY A 200 2.01 5.51 -3.93
C GLY A 200 1.10 6.12 -5.00
N PHE A 201 0.79 5.39 -6.09
CA PHE A 201 -0.09 5.90 -7.14
C PHE A 201 -1.54 5.97 -6.67
N GLN A 202 -2.25 7.00 -7.15
CA GLN A 202 -3.67 7.21 -6.92
C GLN A 202 -4.42 7.25 -8.24
N TRP A 203 -5.54 6.56 -8.32
CA TRP A 203 -6.37 6.52 -9.52
C TRP A 203 -7.85 6.64 -9.16
N SER A 204 -8.63 7.26 -10.03
CA SER A 204 -10.08 7.30 -9.87
C SER A 204 -10.66 5.92 -10.13
N PHE A 205 -11.72 5.59 -9.41
CA PHE A 205 -12.43 4.33 -9.57
C PHE A 205 -13.93 4.52 -9.37
N ARG A 206 -14.74 3.66 -9.98
CA ARG A 206 -16.20 3.76 -9.90
C ARG A 206 -16.68 3.59 -8.46
N ARG A 207 -17.62 4.43 -8.04
CA ARG A 207 -18.22 4.34 -6.69
C ARG A 207 -19.02 3.06 -6.49
N ILE A 208 -19.81 2.67 -7.50
CA ILE A 208 -20.67 1.49 -7.48
C ILE A 208 -19.96 0.34 -8.20
N ARG A 209 -18.78 -0.03 -7.69
CA ARG A 209 -18.02 -1.20 -8.11
C ARG A 209 -17.09 -1.64 -6.99
N CYS A 210 -17.04 -2.93 -6.71
CA CYS A 210 -16.04 -3.50 -5.81
C CYS A 210 -14.66 -3.50 -6.50
N PRO A 211 -13.60 -2.93 -5.90
CA PRO A 211 -12.26 -2.95 -6.50
C PRO A 211 -11.63 -4.34 -6.52
N PHE A 212 -12.13 -5.28 -5.71
CA PHE A 212 -11.54 -6.61 -5.57
C PHE A 212 -12.15 -7.62 -6.55
N CYS A 213 -13.47 -7.78 -6.54
CA CYS A 213 -14.17 -8.77 -7.39
C CYS A 213 -14.86 -8.15 -8.61
N GLY A 214 -14.83 -6.83 -8.77
CA GLY A 214 -15.46 -6.13 -9.89
C GLY A 214 -17.00 -6.06 -9.84
N ASN A 215 -17.63 -6.56 -8.77
CA ASN A 215 -19.08 -6.55 -8.59
C ASN A 215 -19.67 -5.13 -8.63
N GLU A 216 -20.67 -4.90 -9.47
CA GLU A 216 -21.36 -3.61 -9.65
C GLU A 216 -22.79 -3.63 -9.06
N GLU A 217 -23.19 -4.71 -8.37
CA GLU A 217 -24.55 -4.88 -7.88
C GLU A 217 -24.82 -4.11 -6.58
N GLN A 218 -25.64 -3.06 -6.65
CA GLN A 218 -25.78 -2.07 -5.58
C GLN A 218 -26.30 -2.66 -4.27
N GLN A 219 -27.24 -3.62 -4.30
CA GLN A 219 -27.75 -4.23 -3.06
C GLN A 219 -26.72 -5.08 -2.31
N THR A 220 -25.61 -5.43 -2.97
CA THR A 220 -24.51 -6.20 -2.37
C THR A 220 -23.31 -5.33 -1.99
N LEU A 221 -23.37 -4.03 -2.27
CA LEU A 221 -22.38 -3.04 -1.85
C LEU A 221 -22.99 -2.21 -0.73
N ALA A 222 -22.31 -2.16 0.40
CA ALA A 222 -22.72 -1.36 1.55
C ALA A 222 -21.53 -0.56 2.08
N TYR A 223 -21.80 0.37 2.97
CA TYR A 223 -20.76 1.00 3.76
C TYR A 223 -21.30 1.30 5.16
N PHE A 224 -20.39 1.44 6.11
CA PHE A 224 -20.69 1.95 7.44
C PHE A 224 -19.66 3.02 7.84
N THR A 225 -20.05 3.89 8.75
CA THR A 225 -19.22 4.98 9.28
C THR A 225 -19.02 4.79 10.79
N ILE A 226 -18.01 5.44 11.34
CA ILE A 226 -17.84 5.48 12.79
C ILE A 226 -18.83 6.48 13.38
N GLU A 227 -19.51 6.08 14.46
CA GLU A 227 -20.34 7.00 15.23
C GLU A 227 -19.48 8.16 15.78
N GLY A 228 -19.81 9.38 15.37
CA GLY A 228 -19.07 10.58 15.77
C GLY A 228 -17.89 10.96 14.88
N ASP A 229 -17.55 10.16 13.85
CA ASP A 229 -16.53 10.50 12.86
C ASP A 229 -16.89 10.00 11.45
N GLU A 230 -17.81 10.70 10.78
CA GLU A 230 -18.30 10.36 9.43
C GLU A 230 -17.25 10.54 8.32
N ARG A 231 -16.09 11.12 8.65
CA ARG A 231 -14.96 11.27 7.71
C ARG A 231 -14.31 9.95 7.37
N TYR A 232 -14.47 8.93 8.21
CA TYR A 232 -13.98 7.59 7.94
C TYR A 232 -15.15 6.66 7.74
N ARG A 233 -15.08 5.91 6.64
CA ARG A 233 -16.07 4.89 6.31
C ARG A 233 -15.38 3.63 5.85
N VAL A 234 -16.07 2.52 5.98
CA VAL A 234 -15.65 1.22 5.47
C VAL A 234 -16.62 0.82 4.38
N ASP A 235 -16.14 0.72 3.14
CA ASP A 235 -16.92 0.19 2.03
C ASP A 235 -16.78 -1.33 2.02
N VAL A 236 -17.89 -2.05 2.01
CA VAL A 236 -17.91 -3.52 2.07
C VAL A 236 -18.63 -4.13 0.86
N CYS A 237 -18.18 -5.31 0.43
CA CYS A 237 -18.80 -6.08 -0.63
C CYS A 237 -19.31 -7.42 -0.09
N ASN A 238 -20.64 -7.60 -0.07
CA ASN A 238 -21.26 -8.84 0.37
C ASN A 238 -21.07 -10.02 -0.59
N ALA A 239 -20.64 -9.77 -1.82
CA ALA A 239 -20.40 -10.83 -2.81
C ALA A 239 -19.06 -11.55 -2.59
N CYS A 240 -17.98 -10.80 -2.30
CA CYS A 240 -16.66 -11.37 -2.05
C CYS A 240 -16.22 -11.28 -0.58
N LYS A 241 -17.05 -10.70 0.29
CA LYS A 241 -16.75 -10.48 1.72
C LYS A 241 -15.47 -9.68 1.97
N ARG A 242 -15.17 -8.74 1.07
CA ARG A 242 -14.02 -7.85 1.23
C ARG A 242 -14.39 -6.42 1.54
N TYR A 243 -13.50 -5.69 2.20
CA TYR A 243 -13.71 -4.29 2.56
C TYR A 243 -12.56 -3.37 2.13
N ILE A 244 -12.82 -2.07 2.18
CA ILE A 244 -11.78 -1.04 2.02
C ILE A 244 -12.15 0.22 2.79
N LYS A 245 -11.19 0.71 3.57
CA LYS A 245 -11.30 2.00 4.27
C LYS A 245 -11.31 3.14 3.28
N ILE A 246 -12.19 4.11 3.50
CA ILE A 246 -12.31 5.31 2.68
C ILE A 246 -12.33 6.54 3.59
N VAL A 247 -11.51 7.53 3.23
CA VAL A 247 -11.43 8.83 3.88
C VAL A 247 -12.25 9.85 3.09
N ASP A 248 -13.08 10.64 3.76
CA ASP A 248 -13.84 11.74 3.16
C ASP A 248 -13.57 13.04 3.94
N PHE A 249 -12.60 13.81 3.46
CA PHE A 249 -12.23 15.09 4.07
C PHE A 249 -12.80 16.32 3.35
N ARG A 250 -13.77 16.13 2.45
CA ARG A 250 -14.35 17.22 1.65
C ARG A 250 -14.93 18.34 2.51
N GLU A 251 -15.58 18.01 3.62
CA GLU A 251 -16.14 19.00 4.55
C GLU A 251 -15.07 19.80 5.31
N THR A 252 -13.89 19.20 5.52
CA THR A 252 -12.79 19.82 6.27
C THR A 252 -11.79 20.52 5.35
N ASN A 253 -11.91 20.36 4.03
CA ASN A 253 -10.97 20.81 3.00
C ASN A 253 -9.50 20.45 3.33
N ARG A 254 -9.30 19.32 4.02
CA ARG A 254 -8.00 18.80 4.41
C ARG A 254 -7.56 17.78 3.37
N LYS A 255 -6.28 17.81 3.01
CA LYS A 255 -5.67 16.75 2.21
C LYS A 255 -5.38 15.53 3.09
N ALA A 256 -5.87 14.36 2.71
CA ALA A 256 -5.51 13.10 3.37
C ALA A 256 -4.06 12.72 3.06
N ASP A 257 -3.33 12.30 4.09
CA ASP A 257 -2.04 11.63 3.92
C ASP A 257 -2.30 10.13 4.01
N MET A 258 -2.44 9.46 2.87
CA MET A 258 -2.93 8.09 2.83
C MET A 258 -2.03 7.09 3.56
N ASP A 259 -0.71 7.32 3.60
CA ASP A 259 0.22 6.47 4.37
C ASP A 259 -0.06 6.61 5.88
N VAL A 260 -0.42 7.82 6.36
CA VAL A 260 -0.76 8.07 7.77
C VAL A 260 -2.20 7.65 8.10
N GLU A 261 -3.15 7.93 7.21
CA GLU A 261 -4.55 7.59 7.42
C GLU A 261 -4.74 6.07 7.52
N ASP A 262 -3.99 5.28 6.76
CA ASP A 262 -4.03 3.81 6.84
C ASP A 262 -3.74 3.32 8.26
N ILE A 263 -2.64 3.77 8.86
CA ILE A 263 -2.26 3.44 10.24
C ILE A 263 -3.24 4.01 11.27
N ALA A 264 -3.66 5.27 11.07
CA ALA A 264 -4.55 5.96 11.99
C ALA A 264 -5.99 5.40 12.00
N THR A 265 -6.29 4.48 11.08
CA THR A 265 -7.60 3.85 10.94
C THR A 265 -7.56 2.34 11.12
N LEU A 266 -6.50 1.77 11.71
CA LEU A 266 -6.38 0.32 11.92
C LEU A 266 -7.53 -0.32 12.71
N HIS A 267 -8.10 0.38 13.68
CA HIS A 267 -9.33 -0.06 14.36
C HIS A 267 -10.52 -0.34 13.42
N LEU A 268 -10.56 0.27 12.23
CA LEU A 268 -11.59 -0.02 11.22
C LEU A 268 -11.38 -1.35 10.54
N ASP A 269 -10.12 -1.76 10.37
CA ASP A 269 -9.78 -3.08 9.84
C ASP A 269 -10.25 -4.15 10.84
N MET A 270 -9.99 -3.92 12.14
CA MET A 270 -10.50 -4.79 13.21
C MET A 270 -12.03 -4.89 13.22
N LEU A 271 -12.72 -3.74 13.10
CA LEU A 271 -14.18 -3.71 13.07
C LEU A 271 -14.76 -4.41 11.82
N ALA A 272 -14.11 -4.27 10.66
CA ALA A 272 -14.54 -4.95 9.45
C ALA A 272 -14.36 -6.47 9.57
N ASN A 273 -13.24 -6.92 10.15
CA ASN A 273 -12.98 -8.33 10.43
C ASN A 273 -13.99 -8.91 11.43
N ASP A 274 -14.31 -8.20 12.51
CA ASP A 274 -15.34 -8.59 13.49
C ASP A 274 -16.73 -8.77 12.83
N GLU A 275 -17.02 -8.01 11.76
CA GLU A 275 -18.25 -8.10 10.96
C GLU A 275 -18.17 -9.16 9.83
N GLY A 276 -17.05 -9.89 9.74
CA GLY A 276 -16.84 -10.98 8.78
C GLY A 276 -16.42 -10.52 7.38
N TYR A 277 -15.64 -9.44 7.30
CA TYR A 277 -15.01 -8.97 6.06
C TYR A 277 -13.48 -8.98 6.14
N ASP A 278 -12.85 -9.19 4.98
CA ASP A 278 -11.39 -9.27 4.80
C ASP A 278 -10.82 -8.20 3.84
#